data_AF-A0A536EHW6-F1
#
_entry.id   AF-A0A536EHW6-F1
#
_cell.length_a   1.000
_cell.length_b   1.000
_cell.length_c   1.000
_cell.angle_alpha   90.00
_cell.angle_beta   90.00
_cell.angle_gamma   90.00
#
_symmetry.space_group_name_H-M   'P 1'
#
loop_
_entity.id
_entity.type
_entity.pdbx_description
1 polymer ?
#
loop_
_entity_poly.entity_id
_entity_poly.type
_entity_poly.pdbx_seq_one_letter_code
_entity_poly.pdbx_strand_id
1 'polypeptide(L)'
;MRGFRRAQLRGSDELFRPSEPEQTEVPLAPGLGNDHPGVRPVPASPAPDMRSVRLNADQIRTLADAVQHLKFPQKQPNRPSIGDFESLEQLRQTLLDAL
;
A
#
# COMPACT_ATOMS: atom_id res chain seq x y z
N MET A 1 -52.80 15.17 -19.64
CA MET A 1 -51.40 14.96 -19.20
C MET A 1 -51.40 14.56 -17.73
N ARG A 2 -50.90 13.36 -17.40
CA ARG A 2 -50.91 12.82 -16.03
C ARG A 2 -49.71 13.42 -15.29
N GLY A 3 -49.96 14.36 -14.37
CA GLY A 3 -48.91 15.08 -13.66
C GLY A 3 -48.01 14.17 -12.82
N PHE A 4 -46.71 14.45 -12.83
CA PHE A 4 -45.72 13.77 -11.99
C PHE A 4 -46.01 14.03 -10.51
N ARG A 5 -46.23 12.98 -9.72
CA ARG A 5 -46.30 13.09 -8.26
C ARG A 5 -44.89 12.92 -7.69
N ARG A 6 -44.41 13.94 -6.97
CA ARG A 6 -43.14 13.86 -6.25
C ARG A 6 -43.38 13.09 -4.95
N ALA A 7 -42.82 11.89 -4.85
CA ALA A 7 -42.77 11.16 -3.59
C ALA A 7 -41.63 11.74 -2.75
N GLN A 8 -41.94 12.35 -1.60
CA GLN A 8 -40.92 12.76 -0.64
C GLN A 8 -40.49 11.54 0.16
N LEU A 9 -39.24 11.13 0.00
CA LEU A 9 -38.64 10.06 0.78
C LEU A 9 -38.21 10.65 2.14
N ARG A 10 -38.91 10.26 3.21
CA ARG A 10 -38.52 10.64 4.57
C ARG A 10 -37.11 10.14 4.87
N GLY A 11 -36.26 11.01 5.41
CA GLY A 11 -34.85 10.71 5.72
C GLY A 11 -33.85 11.11 4.65
N SER A 12 -34.28 11.64 3.49
CA SER A 12 -33.34 12.15 2.47
C SER A 12 -32.46 13.30 2.97
N ASP A 13 -32.97 14.12 3.91
CA ASP A 13 -32.19 15.19 4.54
C ASP A 13 -30.98 14.68 5.34
N GLU A 14 -30.97 13.41 5.78
CA GLU A 14 -29.84 12.84 6.52
C GLU A 14 -28.66 12.51 5.62
N LEU A 15 -28.91 12.20 4.34
CA LEU A 15 -27.86 11.90 3.35
C LEU A 15 -27.06 13.13 2.93
N PHE A 16 -27.61 14.32 3.14
CA PHE A 16 -26.98 15.58 2.78
C PHE A 16 -26.52 16.38 4.00
N ARG A 17 -26.54 15.79 5.20
CA ARG A 17 -25.91 16.44 6.36
C ARG A 17 -24.41 16.52 6.10
N PRO A 18 -23.80 17.73 6.15
CA PRO A 18 -22.35 17.85 6.11
C PRO A 18 -21.80 17.07 7.31
N SER A 19 -20.89 16.14 7.05
CA SER A 19 -20.19 15.42 8.11
C SER A 19 -19.35 16.42 8.89
N GLU A 20 -19.83 16.85 10.05
CA GLU A 20 -18.99 17.54 11.02
C GLU A 20 -17.83 16.60 11.37
N PRO A 21 -16.57 17.06 11.28
CA PRO A 21 -15.46 16.25 11.73
C PRO A 21 -15.56 16.18 13.26
N GLU A 22 -16.17 15.11 13.78
CA GLU A 22 -15.96 14.72 15.16
C GLU A 22 -14.46 14.42 15.31
N GLN A 23 -13.71 15.42 15.76
CA GLN A 23 -12.39 15.24 16.36
C GLN A 23 -12.59 14.42 17.63
N THR A 24 -12.71 13.11 17.44
CA THR A 24 -12.47 12.15 18.51
C THR A 24 -10.97 12.21 18.76
N GLU A 25 -10.58 13.00 19.76
CA GLU A 25 -9.24 12.97 20.34
C GLU A 25 -9.03 11.61 21.00
N VAL A 26 -8.76 10.60 20.19
CA VAL A 26 -8.03 9.41 20.65
C VAL A 26 -6.62 9.93 20.94
N PRO A 27 -6.01 9.67 22.12
CA PRO A 27 -4.63 10.06 22.36
C PRO A 27 -3.74 9.27 21.40
N LEU A 28 -3.47 9.88 20.24
CA LEU A 28 -2.51 9.39 19.27
C LEU A 28 -1.15 9.46 19.95
N ALA A 29 -0.54 8.29 20.08
CA ALA A 29 0.85 8.14 20.47
C ALA A 29 1.72 9.21 19.76
N PRO A 30 2.69 9.83 20.45
CA PRO A 30 3.48 10.90 19.88
C PRO A 30 4.36 10.33 18.77
N GLY A 31 3.97 10.53 17.51
CA GLY A 31 4.75 10.02 16.37
C GLY A 31 4.21 10.29 14.97
N LEU A 32 3.07 10.95 14.81
CA LEU A 32 2.50 11.26 13.50
C LEU A 32 2.40 12.77 13.29
N GLY A 33 3.54 13.44 13.31
CA GLY A 33 3.70 14.75 12.69
C GLY A 33 4.47 14.57 11.40
N ASN A 34 3.75 14.48 10.27
CA ASN A 34 4.17 14.90 8.93
C ASN A 34 3.15 14.39 7.89
N ASP A 35 1.95 14.97 7.89
CA ASP A 35 0.96 14.87 6.82
C ASP A 35 1.37 15.69 5.59
N HIS A 36 2.53 15.37 5.04
CA HIS A 36 2.80 15.56 3.63
C HIS A 36 2.87 14.15 3.00
N PRO A 37 2.43 13.94 1.74
CA PRO A 37 2.82 12.78 0.95
C PRO A 37 4.31 12.90 0.55
N GLY A 38 5.13 13.22 1.55
CA GLY A 38 6.50 13.65 1.48
C GLY A 38 7.39 12.44 1.41
N VAL A 39 8.21 12.43 0.36
CA VAL A 39 9.37 11.57 0.18
C VAL A 39 10.03 11.35 1.54
N ARG A 40 9.88 10.14 2.11
CA ARG A 40 10.58 9.78 3.33
C ARG A 40 12.08 9.86 3.01
N PRO A 41 12.86 10.69 3.72
CA PRO A 41 14.29 10.76 3.47
C PRO A 41 14.88 9.38 3.71
N VAL A 42 15.58 8.84 2.70
CA VAL A 42 16.30 7.58 2.84
C VAL A 42 17.41 7.82 3.85
N PRO A 43 17.45 7.08 4.98
CA PRO A 43 18.48 7.27 5.98
C PRO A 43 19.87 7.04 5.35
N ALA A 44 20.80 7.95 5.65
CA ALA A 44 22.15 7.93 5.06
C ALA A 44 22.96 6.68 5.48
N SER A 45 22.59 6.06 6.60
CA SER A 45 23.14 4.81 7.10
C SER A 45 22.01 3.94 7.64
N PRO A 46 22.06 2.61 7.45
CA PRO A 46 21.16 1.70 8.16
C PRO A 46 21.36 1.83 9.68
N ALA A 47 20.31 1.54 10.44
CA ALA A 47 20.39 1.38 11.89
C ALA A 47 21.34 0.22 12.25
N PRO A 48 21.84 0.11 13.50
CA PRO A 48 22.85 -0.87 13.89
C PRO A 48 22.48 -2.34 13.62
N ASP A 49 21.19 -2.65 13.55
CA ASP A 49 20.59 -3.95 13.29
C ASP A 49 19.97 -4.08 11.88
N MET A 50 20.13 -3.06 11.05
CA MET A 50 19.60 -3.03 9.68
C MET A 50 20.72 -3.16 8.65
N ARG A 51 20.36 -3.68 7.47
CA ARG A 51 21.25 -3.74 6.32
C ARG A 51 20.61 -3.04 5.13
N SER A 52 21.43 -2.32 4.37
CA SER A 52 21.00 -1.64 3.15
C SER A 52 21.52 -2.39 1.93
N VAL A 53 20.61 -2.79 1.03
CA VAL A 53 20.95 -3.41 -0.25
C VAL A 53 20.64 -2.42 -1.37
N ARG A 54 21.53 -2.29 -2.35
CA ARG A 54 21.29 -1.51 -3.56
C ARG A 54 20.70 -2.42 -4.63
N LEU A 55 19.48 -2.11 -5.07
CA LEU A 55 18.78 -2.83 -6.12
C LEU A 55 18.64 -1.92 -7.35
N ASN A 56 18.73 -2.51 -8.55
CA ASN A 56 18.40 -1.82 -9.79
C ASN A 56 16.87 -1.74 -10.00
N ALA A 57 16.43 -0.99 -11.01
CA ALA A 57 15.00 -0.77 -11.26
C ALA A 57 14.24 -2.08 -11.54
N ASP A 58 14.87 -3.02 -12.25
CA ASP A 58 14.24 -4.29 -12.61
C ASP A 58 14.09 -5.20 -11.39
N GLN A 59 15.13 -5.30 -10.55
CA GLN A 59 15.10 -6.00 -9.27
C GLN A 59 14.03 -5.44 -8.32
N ILE A 60 13.86 -4.12 -8.30
CA ILE A 60 12.79 -3.47 -7.50
C ILE A 60 11.41 -3.89 -8.00
N ARG A 61 11.20 -3.96 -9.32
CA ARG A 61 9.92 -4.43 -9.90
C ARG A 61 9.66 -5.88 -9.53
N THR A 62 10.63 -6.76 -9.74
CA THR A 62 10.53 -8.18 -9.37
C THR A 62 10.22 -8.36 -7.88
N LEU A 63 10.87 -7.59 -7.01
CA LEU A 63 10.60 -7.62 -5.57
C LEU A 63 9.17 -7.16 -5.25
N ALA A 64 8.72 -6.06 -5.87
CA ALA A 64 7.38 -5.52 -5.66
C ALA A 64 6.29 -6.52 -6.09
N ASP A 65 6.46 -7.15 -7.25
CA ASP A 65 5.54 -8.16 -7.77
C ASP A 65 5.50 -9.38 -6.83
N ALA A 66 6.66 -9.88 -6.38
CA ALA A 66 6.74 -10.98 -5.43
C ALA A 66 6.03 -10.68 -4.11
N VAL A 67 6.22 -9.47 -3.55
CA VAL A 67 5.55 -9.02 -2.33
C VAL A 67 4.04 -8.91 -2.56
N GLN A 68 3.60 -8.44 -3.72
CA GLN A 68 2.18 -8.36 -4.06
C GLN A 68 1.55 -9.75 -4.14
N HIS A 69 2.22 -10.71 -4.79
CA HIS A 69 1.77 -12.11 -4.84
C HIS A 69 1.67 -12.74 -3.45
N LEU A 70 2.59 -12.43 -2.54
CA LEU A 70 2.55 -12.91 -1.16
C LEU A 70 1.39 -12.29 -0.37
N LYS A 71 1.16 -10.98 -0.54
CA LYS A 71 0.08 -10.25 0.17
C LYS A 71 -1.31 -10.60 -0.36
N PHE A 72 -1.42 -10.84 -1.66
CA PHE A 72 -2.67 -11.09 -2.36
C PHE A 72 -2.56 -12.40 -3.16
N PRO A 73 -2.55 -13.56 -2.48
CA PRO A 73 -2.47 -14.84 -3.17
C PRO A 73 -3.68 -14.97 -4.10
N GLN A 74 -3.42 -15.13 -5.40
CA GLN A 74 -4.50 -15.35 -6.35
C GLN A 74 -5.13 -16.72 -6.11
N LYS A 75 -6.46 -16.80 -6.30
CA LYS A 75 -7.22 -18.06 -6.15
C LYS A 75 -6.77 -19.17 -7.10
N GLN A 76 -6.11 -18.81 -8.20
CA GLN A 76 -5.41 -19.75 -9.08
C GLN A 76 -3.93 -19.36 -9.13
N PRO A 77 -3.01 -20.21 -8.65
CA PRO A 77 -1.59 -19.94 -8.78
C PRO A 77 -1.22 -20.07 -10.25
N ASN A 78 -0.98 -18.94 -10.92
CA ASN A 78 -0.34 -18.99 -12.24
C ASN A 78 1.10 -19.44 -12.01
N ARG A 79 1.49 -20.56 -12.61
CA ARG A 79 2.86 -21.07 -12.46
C ARG A 79 3.80 -20.05 -13.12
N PRO A 80 4.79 -19.50 -12.40
CA PRO A 80 5.71 -18.54 -12.98
C PRO A 80 6.46 -19.15 -14.17
N SER A 81 6.80 -18.33 -15.16
CA SER A 81 7.64 -18.80 -16.26
C SER A 81 9.05 -19.14 -15.75
N ILE A 82 9.82 -19.89 -16.54
CA ILE A 82 11.20 -20.23 -16.16
C ILE A 82 12.07 -18.96 -16.00
N GLY A 83 11.84 -17.94 -16.84
CA GLY A 83 12.56 -16.66 -16.75
C GLY A 83 12.20 -15.88 -15.50
N ASP A 84 10.92 -15.87 -15.11
CA ASP A 84 10.50 -15.22 -13.86
C ASP A 84 11.13 -15.91 -12.66
N PHE A 85 11.19 -17.24 -12.67
CA PHE A 85 11.83 -18.02 -11.61
C PHE A 85 13.32 -17.71 -11.50
N GLU A 86 14.05 -17.68 -12.62
CA GLU A 86 15.47 -17.31 -12.65
C GLU A 86 15.71 -15.90 -12.12
N SER A 87 14.86 -14.94 -12.51
CA SER A 87 14.96 -13.56 -12.00
C SER A 87 14.74 -13.47 -10.49
N LEU A 88 13.81 -14.25 -9.95
CA LEU A 88 13.55 -14.34 -8.51
C LEU A 88 14.72 -14.98 -7.77
N GLU A 89 15.34 -16.01 -8.33
CA GLU A 89 16.51 -16.66 -7.71
C GLU A 89 17.74 -15.74 -7.73
N GLN A 90 17.97 -15.01 -8.82
CA GLN A 90 19.03 -14.00 -8.87
C GLN A 90 18.81 -12.88 -7.83
N LEU A 91 17.58 -12.41 -7.69
CA LEU A 91 17.21 -11.43 -6.67
C LEU A 91 17.43 -12.00 -5.25
N ARG A 92 17.02 -13.25 -5.02
CA ARG A 92 17.22 -13.94 -3.75
C ARG A 92 18.70 -14.04 -3.38
N GLN A 93 19.55 -14.45 -4.32
CA GLN A 93 21.00 -14.53 -4.07
C GLN A 93 21.58 -13.16 -3.71
N THR A 94 21.18 -12.11 -4.44
CA THR A 94 21.61 -10.72 -4.17
C THR A 94 21.26 -10.28 -2.75
N LEU A 95 20.07 -10.66 -2.27
CA LEU A 95 19.63 -10.34 -0.89
C LEU A 95 20.38 -11.17 0.16
N LEU A 96 20.62 -12.46 -0.10
CA LEU A 96 21.34 -13.35 0.82
C LEU A 96 22.81 -12.98 0.96
N ASP A 97 23.48 -12.59 -0.12
CA ASP A 97 24.88 -12.14 -0.09
C ASP A 97 25.06 -10.88 0.78
N ALA A 98 23.98 -10.12 0.98
CA ALA A 98 23.96 -8.96 1.85
C ALA A 98 23.61 -9.27 3.31
N LEU A 99 23.23 -10.50 3.68
CA LEU A 99 22.89 -10.94 5.05
C LEU A 99 24.08 -11.44 5.87
#